data_AF-A0A7X7BAY9-F1
#
_entry.id   AF-A0A7X7BAY9-F1
#
_cell.length_a   1.000
_cell.length_b   1.000
_cell.length_c   1.000
_cell.angle_alpha   90.00
_cell.angle_beta   90.00
_cell.angle_gamma   90.00
#
_symmetry.space_group_name_H-M   'P 1'
#
loop_
_entity.id
_entity.type
_entity.pdbx_description
1 polymer ?
#
loop_
_entity_poly.entity_id
_entity_poly.type
_entity_poly.pdbx_seq_one_letter_code
_entity_poly.pdbx_strand_id
1 'polypeptide(L)'
;YTLATYASRSGVFALQQMYPDTGAAALTLNGNTLAFRLSDTAGLADQLSVAGTLVLNGANTVSLSCPLAGAPAGVYTLLTYSATSGTGTLALDRTYPNATLNVGATSVTLIVSGTGTFDSLVWLGDGIDNAWDTVTANWSAGTYGDNMAVIFDDSGSADPAVTITPAAVSPFSVTVDASAKAYTLGGVGIAGSGGLTKSGTATLTLGGNNTYTGPTTVNAGSLALNGRMDGSSITVATSASFAQGAGSVIAGPSVSLTLHGNSTLAGANTYGGETLVGIGGTPNKSVTVNNVAALGTTAGGTTVLGGDGYSLNRLYLGNGIAITNEPLTLKGDSGRAGLSYNQASGTGTWAGDITCVSAAYFECSTVGGTLALGVDDTTLITNAGSCSLSMRGSSNIELNSRVAVGTGNSLLRNDPGTLLINSTNNVWGGTGLAEGTIRLGVSEAMPKTTTLTIGKGDKKALCAFDLNGHNQTLAGLADIHYSGTGDTTGTQRILSATPATLIISNNSARTFGLAGSAIEGAVTLVKLGSGTLTLTGTNSYSGATVV
;
A
#
# COMPACT_ATOMS: atom_id res chain seq x y z
N TYR A 1 -32.58 -10.81 35.01
CA TYR A 1 -32.27 -10.39 33.63
C TYR A 1 -31.17 -11.30 33.12
N THR A 2 -31.52 -12.13 32.17
CA THR A 2 -30.69 -13.14 31.51
C THR A 2 -29.60 -12.47 30.67
N LEU A 3 -28.37 -13.00 30.66
CA LEU A 3 -27.46 -12.86 29.52
C LEU A 3 -26.79 -14.22 29.22
N ALA A 4 -26.60 -14.45 27.93
CA ALA A 4 -26.60 -15.76 27.29
C ALA A 4 -25.36 -16.63 27.52
N THR A 5 -25.58 -17.94 27.44
CA THR A 5 -24.63 -18.92 26.92
C THR A 5 -24.04 -18.43 25.59
N TYR A 6 -22.72 -18.23 25.55
CA TYR A 6 -21.97 -18.10 24.30
C TYR A 6 -21.07 -19.33 24.14
N ALA A 7 -21.48 -20.25 23.28
CA ALA A 7 -20.56 -21.14 22.61
C ALA A 7 -20.08 -20.41 21.35
N SER A 8 -18.86 -19.88 21.34
CA SER A 8 -18.17 -19.57 20.08
C SER A 8 -17.16 -20.66 19.78
N ARG A 9 -17.29 -21.26 18.60
CA ARG A 9 -16.12 -21.80 17.90
C ARG A 9 -15.24 -20.58 17.59
N SER A 10 -14.00 -20.60 18.09
CA SER A 10 -12.92 -19.62 17.89
C SER A 10 -12.87 -18.40 18.85
N GLY A 11 -11.78 -18.34 19.62
CA GLY A 11 -10.98 -17.12 19.87
C GLY A 11 -11.37 -16.20 21.03
N VAL A 12 -10.69 -16.36 22.18
CA VAL A 12 -10.44 -15.38 23.27
C VAL A 12 -11.66 -14.86 24.06
N PHE A 13 -11.73 -15.19 25.36
CA PHE A 13 -12.60 -14.52 26.34
C PHE A 13 -11.84 -13.34 26.97
N ALA A 14 -12.20 -12.10 26.63
CA ALA A 14 -11.76 -10.91 27.35
C ALA A 14 -12.85 -10.51 28.37
N LEU A 15 -12.56 -10.69 29.66
CA LEU A 15 -13.47 -10.30 30.76
C LEU A 15 -12.96 -8.99 31.37
N GLN A 16 -13.55 -7.87 30.96
CA GLN A 16 -13.30 -6.58 31.61
C GLN A 16 -14.34 -6.39 32.73
N GLN A 17 -13.97 -6.83 33.94
CA GLN A 17 -14.68 -6.69 35.21
C GLN A 17 -15.96 -7.52 35.39
N MET A 18 -15.90 -8.59 36.18
CA MET A 18 -17.06 -9.24 36.80
C MET A 18 -16.95 -9.18 38.33
N TYR A 19 -17.96 -8.59 38.98
CA TYR A 19 -18.43 -9.04 40.29
C TYR A 19 -19.43 -10.21 40.06
N PRO A 20 -19.63 -11.10 41.04
CA PRO A 20 -19.73 -12.54 40.81
C PRO A 20 -21.04 -12.95 40.13
N ASP A 21 -20.96 -13.68 39.01
CA ASP A 21 -22.05 -14.53 38.54
C ASP A 21 -21.77 -15.98 38.95
N THR A 22 -22.54 -16.45 39.93
CA THR A 22 -22.42 -17.71 40.68
C THR A 22 -23.30 -18.82 40.10
N GLY A 23 -23.35 -18.99 38.77
CA GLY A 23 -24.41 -19.81 38.14
C GLY A 23 -24.01 -21.10 37.41
N ALA A 24 -22.78 -21.26 36.94
CA ALA A 24 -22.44 -22.40 36.07
C ALA A 24 -22.09 -23.67 36.87
N ALA A 25 -22.88 -24.74 36.68
CA ALA A 25 -22.63 -26.07 37.26
C ALA A 25 -21.37 -26.77 36.70
N ALA A 26 -20.81 -26.27 35.59
CA ALA A 26 -19.50 -26.63 35.09
C ALA A 26 -18.97 -25.56 34.12
N LEU A 27 -17.65 -25.40 34.04
CA LEU A 27 -16.96 -24.67 32.96
C LEU A 27 -16.20 -25.68 32.13
N THR A 28 -16.55 -25.86 30.85
CA THR A 28 -15.84 -26.78 29.95
C THR A 28 -14.97 -26.00 28.97
N LEU A 29 -13.67 -26.28 28.97
CA LEU A 29 -12.70 -25.72 28.03
C LEU A 29 -12.23 -26.80 27.06
N ASN A 30 -12.22 -26.50 25.75
CA ASN A 30 -11.88 -27.44 24.67
C ASN A 30 -10.76 -26.87 23.78
N GLY A 31 -9.64 -26.47 24.40
CA GLY A 31 -8.56 -25.74 23.75
C GLY A 31 -8.75 -24.21 23.79
N ASN A 32 -9.36 -23.69 24.86
CA ASN A 32 -9.67 -22.27 25.03
C ASN A 32 -8.55 -21.51 25.76
N THR A 33 -8.54 -20.19 25.59
CA THR A 33 -7.69 -19.26 26.36
C THR A 33 -8.54 -18.41 27.31
N LEU A 34 -8.14 -18.36 28.58
CA LEU A 34 -8.67 -17.46 29.60
C LEU A 34 -7.73 -16.27 29.78
N ALA A 35 -8.24 -15.05 29.87
CA ALA A 35 -7.43 -13.86 30.09
C ALA A 35 -7.72 -13.24 31.47
N PHE A 36 -6.67 -12.89 32.21
CA PHE A 36 -6.79 -12.23 33.52
C PHE A 36 -5.90 -10.99 33.57
N ARG A 37 -6.44 -9.89 34.12
CA ARG A 37 -5.65 -8.70 34.46
C ARG A 37 -5.19 -8.80 35.91
N LEU A 38 -3.91 -8.56 36.15
CA LEU A 38 -3.33 -8.40 37.48
C LEU A 38 -3.41 -6.93 37.91
N SER A 39 -3.60 -6.68 39.21
CA SER A 39 -3.58 -5.35 39.80
C SER A 39 -2.17 -4.96 40.25
N ASP A 40 -1.97 -3.66 40.42
CA ASP A 40 -0.86 -3.03 41.14
C ASP A 40 -0.85 -3.33 42.65
N THR A 41 -1.87 -4.03 43.15
CA THR A 41 -1.97 -4.52 44.52
C THR A 41 -1.69 -6.02 44.57
N ALA A 42 -0.83 -6.43 45.50
CA ALA A 42 -0.43 -7.83 45.67
C ALA A 42 -1.64 -8.74 45.89
N GLY A 43 -1.71 -9.83 45.11
CA GLY A 43 -2.76 -10.85 45.19
C GLY A 43 -4.11 -10.48 44.58
N LEU A 44 -4.28 -9.27 44.06
CA LEU A 44 -5.52 -8.85 43.38
C LEU A 44 -5.41 -9.03 41.87
N ALA A 45 -6.38 -9.74 41.29
CA ALA A 45 -6.52 -9.94 39.85
C ALA A 45 -8.00 -10.01 39.47
N ASP A 46 -8.29 -9.94 38.17
CA ASP A 46 -9.53 -10.47 37.65
C ASP A 46 -9.67 -11.94 38.10
N GLN A 47 -10.87 -12.33 38.53
CA GLN A 47 -11.15 -13.70 39.00
C GLN A 47 -12.35 -14.27 38.27
N LEU A 48 -12.33 -15.57 38.04
CA LEU A 48 -13.45 -16.35 37.55
C LEU A 48 -13.86 -17.37 38.62
N SER A 49 -15.13 -17.36 39.02
CA SER A 49 -15.66 -18.29 40.00
C SER A 49 -16.61 -19.26 39.33
N VAL A 50 -16.32 -20.55 39.40
CA VAL A 50 -17.13 -21.63 38.85
C VAL A 50 -17.76 -22.38 40.02
N ALA A 51 -19.09 -22.45 40.07
CA ALA A 51 -19.78 -23.11 41.19
C ALA A 51 -19.57 -24.65 41.18
N GLY A 52 -19.42 -25.22 39.99
CA GLY A 52 -19.21 -26.66 39.80
C GLY A 52 -17.85 -27.02 39.19
N THR A 53 -17.83 -28.04 38.33
CA THR A 53 -16.59 -28.66 37.85
C THR A 53 -15.92 -27.86 36.73
N LEU A 54 -14.60 -27.66 36.80
CA LEU A 54 -13.78 -27.25 35.67
C LEU A 54 -13.44 -28.48 34.82
N VAL A 55 -13.99 -28.57 33.62
CA VAL A 55 -13.73 -29.66 32.67
C VAL A 55 -12.69 -29.19 31.66
N LEU A 56 -11.50 -29.79 31.67
CA LEU A 56 -10.42 -29.48 30.74
C LEU A 56 -10.33 -30.56 29.65
N ASN A 57 -10.55 -30.16 28.41
CA ASN A 57 -10.33 -30.96 27.21
C ASN A 57 -9.31 -30.24 26.32
N GLY A 58 -8.37 -30.98 25.73
CA GLY A 58 -7.31 -30.38 24.89
C GLY A 58 -6.35 -29.46 25.66
N ALA A 59 -5.56 -28.66 24.94
CA ALA A 59 -4.59 -27.73 25.53
C ALA A 59 -5.19 -26.34 25.72
N ASN A 60 -5.48 -25.95 26.96
CA ASN A 60 -6.05 -24.65 27.31
C ASN A 60 -4.97 -23.73 27.87
N THR A 61 -5.14 -22.41 27.72
CA THR A 61 -4.13 -21.43 28.15
C THR A 61 -4.68 -20.31 29.03
N VAL A 62 -3.80 -19.67 29.79
CA VAL A 62 -4.04 -18.51 30.63
C VAL A 62 -3.13 -17.38 30.15
N SER A 63 -3.72 -16.29 29.65
CA SER A 63 -3.00 -15.06 29.32
C SER A 63 -3.09 -14.08 30.48
N LEU A 64 -1.97 -13.46 30.81
CA LEU A 64 -1.88 -12.43 31.84
C LEU A 64 -1.62 -11.05 31.22
N SER A 65 -2.26 -10.03 31.79
CA SER A 65 -1.91 -8.63 31.59
C SER A 65 -1.52 -8.04 32.94
N CYS A 66 -0.38 -7.38 33.04
CA CYS A 66 0.07 -6.73 34.28
C CYS A 66 0.01 -5.19 34.18
N PRO A 67 0.03 -4.47 35.32
CA PRO A 67 0.21 -3.03 35.34
C PRO A 67 1.54 -2.62 34.73
N LEU A 68 1.66 -1.36 34.29
CA LEU A 68 2.88 -0.82 33.69
C LEU A 68 4.11 -0.91 34.62
N ALA A 69 3.92 -0.84 35.93
CA ALA A 69 4.98 -1.00 36.93
C ALA A 69 5.30 -2.48 37.24
N GLY A 70 4.58 -3.43 36.62
CA GLY A 70 4.58 -4.83 36.98
C GLY A 70 3.55 -5.20 38.05
N ALA A 71 3.21 -6.50 38.13
CA ALA A 71 2.43 -6.99 39.26
C ALA A 71 3.35 -7.22 40.48
N PRO A 72 2.95 -6.81 41.69
CA PRO A 72 3.72 -7.12 42.90
C PRO A 72 3.92 -8.62 43.13
N ALA A 73 4.95 -8.97 43.90
CA ALA A 73 5.11 -10.35 44.37
C ALA A 73 3.89 -10.76 45.23
N GLY A 74 3.36 -11.96 44.99
CA GLY A 74 2.15 -12.43 45.67
C GLY A 74 1.52 -13.64 45.00
N VAL A 75 0.45 -14.14 45.62
CA VAL A 75 -0.38 -15.23 45.08
C VAL A 75 -1.71 -14.65 44.63
N TYR A 76 -2.02 -14.80 43.35
CA TYR A 76 -3.21 -14.29 42.71
C TYR A 76 -4.14 -15.45 42.38
N THR A 77 -5.29 -15.55 43.04
CA THR A 77 -6.32 -16.52 42.66
C THR A 77 -6.98 -16.05 41.37
N LEU A 78 -6.87 -16.85 40.30
CA LEU A 78 -7.45 -16.53 38.99
C LEU A 78 -8.78 -17.24 38.76
N LEU A 79 -8.87 -18.50 39.21
CA LEU A 79 -10.05 -19.34 39.01
C LEU A 79 -10.37 -20.10 40.30
N THR A 80 -11.66 -20.25 40.62
CA THR A 80 -12.14 -21.19 41.66
C THR A 80 -13.17 -22.15 41.07
N TYR A 81 -13.21 -23.39 41.56
CA TYR A 81 -14.13 -24.46 41.16
C TYR A 81 -14.28 -25.52 42.26
N SER A 82 -15.31 -26.36 42.16
CA SER A 82 -15.53 -27.43 43.16
C SER A 82 -14.73 -28.71 42.90
N ALA A 83 -14.37 -28.97 41.64
CA ALA A 83 -13.52 -30.08 41.22
C ALA A 83 -12.98 -29.85 39.79
N THR A 84 -11.92 -30.56 39.40
CA THR A 84 -11.48 -30.68 38.00
C THR A 84 -11.88 -32.02 37.40
N SER A 85 -12.16 -32.06 36.09
CA SER A 85 -12.27 -33.31 35.32
C SER A 85 -11.77 -33.13 33.87
N GLY A 86 -11.75 -34.21 33.10
CA GLY A 86 -11.19 -34.23 31.74
C GLY A 86 -9.71 -34.61 31.70
N THR A 87 -9.15 -34.69 30.49
CA THR A 87 -7.75 -35.11 30.23
C THR A 87 -6.87 -34.00 29.65
N GLY A 88 -7.43 -32.80 29.50
CA GLY A 88 -6.73 -31.63 28.97
C GLY A 88 -5.82 -30.93 29.99
N THR A 89 -5.13 -29.91 29.53
CA THR A 89 -4.22 -29.08 30.35
C THR A 89 -4.71 -27.64 30.44
N LEU A 90 -4.21 -26.91 31.45
CA LEU A 90 -4.32 -25.47 31.56
C LEU A 90 -2.95 -24.92 31.96
N ALA A 91 -2.33 -24.13 31.08
CA ALA A 91 -0.99 -23.58 31.27
C ALA A 91 -0.96 -22.07 30.99
N LEU A 92 0.12 -21.36 31.33
CA LEU A 92 0.29 -19.99 30.84
C LEU A 92 0.42 -20.01 29.30
N ASP A 93 -0.13 -18.99 28.64
CA ASP A 93 0.00 -18.81 27.20
C ASP A 93 1.46 -18.62 26.77
N ARG A 94 2.28 -18.13 27.69
CA ARG A 94 3.72 -17.94 27.51
C ARG A 94 4.52 -18.05 28.79
N THR A 95 5.84 -17.99 28.66
CA THR A 95 6.75 -17.91 29.80
C THR A 95 6.64 -16.52 30.43
N TYR A 96 6.58 -16.47 31.75
CA TYR A 96 6.64 -15.23 32.52
C TYR A 96 7.80 -15.38 33.52
N PRO A 97 8.85 -14.53 33.50
CA PRO A 97 10.13 -14.79 34.17
C PRO A 97 10.04 -14.99 35.68
N ASN A 98 9.03 -14.40 36.32
CA ASN A 98 8.79 -14.46 37.75
C ASN A 98 7.38 -14.96 38.09
N ALA A 99 6.66 -15.57 37.15
CA ALA A 99 5.28 -16.02 37.38
C ALA A 99 5.11 -17.51 37.08
N THR A 100 4.45 -18.22 37.98
CA THR A 100 4.16 -19.66 37.84
C THR A 100 2.68 -19.91 38.07
N LEU A 101 2.05 -20.59 37.12
CA LEU A 101 0.65 -21.02 37.25
C LEU A 101 0.58 -22.34 38.01
N ASN A 102 -0.25 -22.38 39.03
CA ASN A 102 -0.55 -23.56 39.81
C ASN A 102 -2.04 -23.91 39.64
N VAL A 103 -2.30 -25.06 39.03
CA VAL A 103 -3.65 -25.63 38.85
C VAL A 103 -3.92 -26.62 39.98
N GLY A 104 -4.60 -26.16 41.02
CA GLY A 104 -4.95 -26.95 42.21
C GLY A 104 -6.28 -27.71 42.09
N ALA A 105 -6.65 -28.43 43.14
CA ALA A 105 -7.88 -29.25 43.15
C ALA A 105 -9.19 -28.44 43.10
N THR A 106 -9.17 -27.18 43.56
CA THR A 106 -10.35 -26.29 43.65
C THR A 106 -10.07 -24.85 43.21
N SER A 107 -8.85 -24.55 42.78
CA SER A 107 -8.49 -23.22 42.29
C SER A 107 -7.29 -23.23 41.38
N VAL A 108 -7.21 -22.23 40.50
CA VAL A 108 -5.99 -21.87 39.77
C VAL A 108 -5.43 -20.61 40.39
N THR A 109 -4.16 -20.68 40.78
CA THR A 109 -3.42 -19.57 41.38
C THR A 109 -2.22 -19.23 40.52
N LEU A 110 -1.89 -17.96 40.42
CA LEU A 110 -0.64 -17.47 39.86
C LEU A 110 0.26 -17.01 41.00
N ILE A 111 1.46 -17.56 41.06
CA ILE A 111 2.49 -17.15 42.02
C ILE A 111 3.45 -16.22 41.30
N VAL A 112 3.54 -14.97 41.75
CA VAL A 112 4.52 -13.98 41.29
C VAL A 112 5.64 -13.87 42.33
N SER A 113 6.87 -14.25 41.97
CA SER A 113 8.01 -14.43 42.88
C SER A 113 8.89 -13.18 43.06
N GLY A 114 8.69 -12.10 42.28
CA GLY A 114 9.43 -10.84 42.39
C GLY A 114 8.65 -9.65 41.82
N THR A 115 9.02 -8.42 42.17
CA THR A 115 8.38 -7.18 41.68
C THR A 115 8.98 -6.72 40.34
N GLY A 116 8.15 -6.24 39.39
CA GLY A 116 8.59 -5.66 38.12
C GLY A 116 7.73 -6.09 36.93
N THR A 117 7.93 -5.48 35.76
CA THR A 117 7.28 -5.93 34.51
C THR A 117 7.79 -7.31 34.15
N PHE A 118 6.90 -8.28 34.03
CA PHE A 118 7.25 -9.64 33.65
C PHE A 118 6.50 -10.13 32.42
N ASP A 119 5.62 -9.31 31.87
CA ASP A 119 5.05 -9.55 30.56
C ASP A 119 6.07 -9.24 29.44
N SER A 120 7.04 -8.37 29.70
CA SER A 120 8.01 -7.86 28.73
C SER A 120 9.42 -7.70 29.31
N LEU A 121 10.44 -7.96 28.49
CA LEU A 121 11.85 -7.70 28.78
C LEU A 121 12.31 -6.43 28.05
N VAL A 122 12.95 -5.50 28.75
CA VAL A 122 13.53 -4.30 28.13
C VAL A 122 15.00 -4.55 27.83
N TRP A 123 15.43 -4.27 26.60
CA TRP A 123 16.81 -4.41 26.16
C TRP A 123 17.70 -3.43 26.91
N LEU A 124 18.72 -3.94 27.59
CA LEU A 124 19.78 -3.14 28.20
C LEU A 124 21.06 -3.21 27.36
N GLY A 125 21.39 -4.39 26.84
CA GLY A 125 22.64 -4.65 26.14
C GLY A 125 23.87 -4.57 27.07
N ASP A 126 25.01 -5.04 26.57
CA ASP A 126 26.30 -5.03 27.27
C ASP A 126 27.28 -3.98 26.71
N GLY A 127 26.97 -3.40 25.54
CA GLY A 127 27.86 -2.43 24.87
C GLY A 127 29.12 -3.05 24.27
N ILE A 128 29.16 -4.38 24.11
CA ILE A 128 30.29 -5.09 23.53
C ILE A 128 29.79 -5.93 22.35
N ASP A 129 29.26 -7.12 22.63
CA ASP A 129 28.75 -8.03 21.61
C ASP A 129 27.26 -7.77 21.34
N ASN A 130 26.55 -7.20 22.32
CA ASN A 130 25.12 -6.95 22.29
C ASN A 130 24.35 -8.17 21.75
N ALA A 131 24.70 -9.34 22.27
CA ALA A 131 24.13 -10.60 21.82
C ALA A 131 22.68 -10.70 22.31
N TRP A 132 21.75 -10.90 21.38
CA TRP A 132 20.40 -11.36 21.69
C TRP A 132 20.36 -12.87 21.54
N ASP A 133 20.46 -13.54 22.69
CA ASP A 133 20.49 -14.98 22.83
C ASP A 133 19.75 -15.39 24.12
N THR A 134 19.79 -16.68 24.47
CA THR A 134 19.13 -17.22 25.67
C THR A 134 20.05 -17.40 26.89
N VAL A 135 21.32 -16.98 26.80
CA VAL A 135 22.36 -17.26 27.81
C VAL A 135 23.01 -16.01 28.38
N THR A 136 23.02 -14.92 27.63
CA THR A 136 23.64 -13.64 27.96
C THR A 136 22.63 -12.72 28.64
N ALA A 137 23.04 -12.12 29.76
CA ALA A 137 22.18 -11.30 30.60
C ALA A 137 22.09 -9.84 30.10
N ASN A 138 21.47 -9.65 28.92
CA ASN A 138 21.35 -8.35 28.24
C ASN A 138 19.98 -7.67 28.41
N TRP A 139 19.11 -8.22 29.27
CA TRP A 139 17.73 -7.77 29.46
C TRP A 139 17.47 -7.32 30.90
N SER A 140 16.43 -6.50 31.10
CA SER A 140 16.03 -5.95 32.41
C SER A 140 15.82 -6.99 33.52
N ALA A 141 15.49 -8.24 33.17
CA ALA A 141 15.34 -9.36 34.10
C ALA A 141 16.42 -10.46 33.94
N GLY A 142 17.57 -10.13 33.34
CA GLY A 142 18.67 -11.06 33.09
C GLY A 142 18.66 -11.59 31.66
N THR A 143 18.46 -12.89 31.48
CA THR A 143 18.51 -13.57 30.18
C THR A 143 17.17 -13.56 29.47
N TYR A 144 17.19 -13.59 28.13
CA TYR A 144 15.99 -13.80 27.33
C TYR A 144 15.62 -15.29 27.25
N GLY A 145 14.33 -15.56 27.08
CA GLY A 145 13.81 -16.87 26.73
C GLY A 145 12.76 -16.73 25.62
N ASP A 146 12.61 -17.77 24.80
CA ASP A 146 11.58 -17.77 23.77
C ASP A 146 10.18 -17.59 24.36
N ASN A 147 9.28 -17.06 23.53
CA ASN A 147 7.92 -16.69 23.89
C ASN A 147 7.84 -15.55 24.95
N MET A 148 8.92 -14.81 25.17
CA MET A 148 8.90 -13.54 25.91
C MET A 148 8.55 -12.37 24.99
N ALA A 149 7.78 -11.40 25.48
CA ALA A 149 7.71 -10.10 24.82
C ALA A 149 8.99 -9.31 25.10
N VAL A 150 9.49 -8.59 24.11
CA VAL A 150 10.72 -7.80 24.23
C VAL A 150 10.51 -6.38 23.75
N ILE A 151 11.18 -5.43 24.40
CA ILE A 151 11.11 -4.00 24.12
C ILE A 151 12.53 -3.46 23.93
N PHE A 152 12.76 -2.77 22.83
CA PHE A 152 13.95 -1.95 22.58
C PHE A 152 13.54 -0.48 22.64
N ASP A 153 13.98 0.25 23.65
CA ASP A 153 13.71 1.68 23.83
C ASP A 153 15.02 2.48 23.96
N ASP A 154 14.92 3.76 24.33
CA ASP A 154 16.09 4.63 24.50
C ASP A 154 16.91 4.33 25.79
N SER A 155 16.50 3.37 26.63
CA SER A 155 17.25 2.96 27.83
C SER A 155 18.36 1.93 27.54
N GLY A 156 18.33 1.28 26.38
CA GLY A 156 19.32 0.27 26.01
C GLY A 156 20.71 0.83 25.71
N SER A 157 21.63 -0.07 25.34
CA SER A 157 23.05 0.20 25.11
C SER A 157 23.30 1.41 24.20
N ALA A 158 24.42 2.10 24.41
CA ALA A 158 24.88 3.18 23.54
C ALA A 158 25.26 2.68 22.14
N ASP A 159 25.66 1.40 22.03
CA ASP A 159 25.86 0.70 20.77
C ASP A 159 24.55 0.03 20.36
N PRO A 160 23.83 0.52 19.34
CA PRO A 160 22.47 0.05 19.04
C PRO A 160 22.45 -1.13 18.07
N ALA A 161 23.62 -1.68 17.71
CA ALA A 161 23.71 -2.92 16.95
C ALA A 161 23.51 -4.12 17.88
N VAL A 162 22.53 -4.96 17.55
CA VAL A 162 22.13 -6.16 18.29
C VAL A 162 22.32 -7.37 17.38
N THR A 163 23.06 -8.36 17.88
CA THR A 163 23.38 -9.57 17.11
C THR A 163 22.61 -10.76 17.65
N ILE A 164 21.71 -11.33 16.84
CA ILE A 164 21.00 -12.57 17.13
C ILE A 164 21.92 -13.75 16.80
N THR A 165 22.38 -14.46 17.83
CA THR A 165 23.41 -15.49 17.73
C THR A 165 23.29 -16.46 18.92
N PRO A 166 23.77 -17.72 18.84
CA PRO A 166 24.15 -18.44 17.63
C PRO A 166 22.94 -18.98 16.84
N ALA A 167 21.72 -18.84 17.38
CA ALA A 167 20.49 -19.36 16.79
C ALA A 167 19.42 -18.27 16.69
N ALA A 168 18.37 -18.55 15.91
CA ALA A 168 17.20 -17.68 15.83
C ALA A 168 16.48 -17.60 17.19
N VAL A 169 15.90 -16.45 17.48
CA VAL A 169 15.07 -16.19 18.68
C VAL A 169 13.60 -16.17 18.31
N SER A 170 12.72 -16.67 19.18
CA SER A 170 11.28 -16.78 18.93
C SER A 170 10.45 -16.03 19.97
N PRO A 171 10.48 -14.68 20.00
CA PRO A 171 9.77 -13.88 20.99
C PRO A 171 8.26 -13.94 20.77
N PHE A 172 7.50 -13.67 21.84
CA PHE A 172 6.05 -13.50 21.75
C PHE A 172 5.69 -12.22 20.99
N SER A 173 6.46 -11.15 21.21
CA SER A 173 6.38 -9.91 20.43
C SER A 173 7.68 -9.14 20.54
N VAL A 174 7.96 -8.33 19.52
CA VAL A 174 9.09 -7.40 19.48
C VAL A 174 8.55 -5.99 19.33
N THR A 175 8.79 -5.14 20.33
CA THR A 175 8.49 -3.71 20.24
C THR A 175 9.80 -2.96 20.16
N VAL A 176 9.95 -2.09 19.18
CA VAL A 176 11.06 -1.13 19.10
C VAL A 176 10.46 0.26 19.23
N ASP A 177 10.59 0.91 20.38
CA ASP A 177 10.05 2.23 20.69
C ASP A 177 11.17 3.18 21.12
N ALA A 178 12.06 3.48 20.17
CA ALA A 178 13.20 4.35 20.38
C ALA A 178 13.09 5.61 19.51
N SER A 179 13.37 6.76 20.11
CA SER A 179 13.34 8.06 19.43
C SER A 179 14.75 8.63 19.19
N ALA A 180 15.73 8.24 19.99
CA ALA A 180 17.13 8.64 19.84
C ALA A 180 18.02 7.52 19.27
N LYS A 181 17.77 6.25 19.64
CA LYS A 181 18.61 5.11 19.23
C LYS A 181 18.12 4.44 17.96
N ALA A 182 18.96 4.43 16.93
CA ALA A 182 18.68 3.70 15.69
C ALA A 182 19.16 2.25 15.81
N TYR A 183 18.30 1.36 16.28
CA TYR A 183 18.63 -0.07 16.45
C TYR A 183 18.87 -0.78 15.13
N THR A 184 19.86 -1.67 15.13
CA THR A 184 20.05 -2.68 14.08
C THR A 184 19.90 -4.05 14.69
N LEU A 185 18.88 -4.82 14.28
CA LEU A 185 18.69 -6.21 14.69
C LEU A 185 19.19 -7.10 13.54
N GLY A 186 20.34 -7.76 13.72
CA GLY A 186 20.99 -8.59 12.70
C GLY A 186 21.39 -9.97 13.21
N GLY A 187 22.11 -10.74 12.40
CA GLY A 187 22.52 -12.12 12.74
C GLY A 187 21.59 -13.17 12.14
N VAL A 188 21.27 -14.22 12.89
CA VAL A 188 20.47 -15.36 12.39
C VAL A 188 19.06 -14.93 12.00
N GLY A 189 18.36 -14.22 12.90
CA GLY A 189 17.02 -13.66 12.64
C GLY A 189 15.99 -14.03 13.70
N ILE A 190 14.80 -13.44 13.57
CA ILE A 190 13.65 -13.64 14.46
C ILE A 190 12.71 -14.68 13.84
N ALA A 191 12.21 -15.62 14.64
CA ALA A 191 11.29 -16.69 14.25
C ALA A 191 10.04 -16.72 15.13
N GLY A 192 9.18 -17.71 14.93
CA GLY A 192 7.98 -17.94 15.75
C GLY A 192 6.75 -17.16 15.29
N SER A 193 5.69 -17.19 16.10
CA SER A 193 4.41 -16.55 15.76
C SER A 193 4.32 -15.08 16.16
N GLY A 194 5.33 -14.55 16.87
CA GLY A 194 5.32 -13.18 17.36
C GLY A 194 5.36 -12.12 16.25
N GLY A 195 4.80 -10.95 16.55
CA GLY A 195 4.82 -9.79 15.65
C GLY A 195 5.89 -8.76 16.02
N LEU A 196 6.19 -7.87 15.09
CA LEU A 196 7.11 -6.75 15.28
C LEU A 196 6.36 -5.42 15.22
N THR A 197 6.49 -4.59 16.24
CA THR A 197 5.94 -3.23 16.29
C THR A 197 7.07 -2.22 16.37
N LYS A 198 7.20 -1.38 15.34
CA LYS A 198 8.14 -0.27 15.30
C LYS A 198 7.41 1.04 15.62
N SER A 199 7.70 1.56 16.80
CA SER A 199 7.28 2.86 17.34
C SER A 199 8.52 3.75 17.53
N GLY A 200 8.33 5.00 17.99
CA GLY A 200 9.42 5.97 18.12
C GLY A 200 9.97 6.50 16.78
N THR A 201 10.64 7.64 16.82
CA THR A 201 11.07 8.35 15.60
C THR A 201 12.36 7.83 14.98
N ALA A 202 13.17 7.05 15.71
CA ALA A 202 14.44 6.55 15.19
C ALA A 202 14.22 5.47 14.12
N THR A 203 15.26 5.14 13.35
CA THR A 203 15.20 4.06 12.35
C THR A 203 15.47 2.71 13.03
N LEU A 204 14.70 1.68 12.67
CA LEU A 204 15.04 0.29 12.93
C LEU A 204 15.59 -0.33 11.65
N THR A 205 16.81 -0.85 11.69
CA THR A 205 17.34 -1.71 10.62
C THR A 205 17.10 -3.17 11.01
N LEU A 206 16.30 -3.88 10.22
CA LEU A 206 16.05 -5.31 10.40
C LEU A 206 16.86 -6.11 9.36
N GLY A 207 17.83 -6.88 9.83
CA GLY A 207 18.66 -7.77 9.03
C GLY A 207 18.41 -9.25 9.35
N GLY A 208 19.27 -10.12 8.84
CA GLY A 208 19.16 -11.57 9.05
C GLY A 208 18.01 -12.23 8.27
N ASN A 209 17.77 -13.51 8.56
CA ASN A 209 16.67 -14.27 7.96
C ASN A 209 15.51 -14.40 8.96
N ASN A 210 14.54 -13.49 8.84
CA ASN A 210 13.40 -13.46 9.75
C ASN A 210 12.26 -14.32 9.20
N THR A 211 11.83 -15.30 9.97
CA THR A 211 10.77 -16.26 9.59
C THR A 211 9.56 -16.17 10.52
N TYR A 212 9.43 -15.07 11.27
CA TYR A 212 8.28 -14.86 12.14
C TYR A 212 7.02 -14.56 11.32
N THR A 213 5.88 -15.08 11.76
CA THR A 213 4.62 -14.97 11.01
C THR A 213 3.66 -13.94 11.56
N GLY A 214 3.91 -13.39 12.75
CA GLY A 214 3.12 -12.29 13.29
C GLY A 214 3.29 -11.02 12.44
N PRO A 215 2.32 -10.10 12.45
CA PRO A 215 2.37 -8.91 11.62
C PRO A 215 3.51 -7.98 12.02
N THR A 216 4.06 -7.27 11.04
CA THR A 216 5.00 -6.16 11.24
C THR A 216 4.25 -4.85 11.09
N THR A 217 4.20 -4.04 12.15
CA THR A 217 3.53 -2.73 12.14
C THR A 217 4.56 -1.62 12.36
N VAL A 218 4.61 -0.64 11.46
CA VAL A 218 5.47 0.54 11.56
C VAL A 218 4.60 1.75 11.86
N ASN A 219 4.52 2.12 13.13
CA ASN A 219 3.69 3.23 13.61
C ASN A 219 4.38 4.60 13.44
N ALA A 220 5.71 4.65 13.58
CA ALA A 220 6.51 5.87 13.49
C ALA A 220 7.97 5.59 13.08
N GLY A 221 8.64 6.63 12.60
CA GLY A 221 10.02 6.55 12.14
C GLY A 221 10.16 5.76 10.85
N SER A 222 11.25 5.01 10.73
CA SER A 222 11.53 4.17 9.56
C SER A 222 11.84 2.74 9.95
N LEU A 223 11.33 1.78 9.18
CA LEU A 223 11.83 0.41 9.14
C LEU A 223 12.67 0.22 7.88
N ALA A 224 13.96 0.00 8.03
CA ALA A 224 14.88 -0.36 6.96
C ALA A 224 15.10 -1.88 6.94
N LEU A 225 14.66 -2.58 5.90
CA LEU A 225 14.87 -4.02 5.73
C LEU A 225 16.16 -4.28 4.95
N ASN A 226 17.16 -4.85 5.62
CA ASN A 226 18.46 -5.29 5.09
C ASN A 226 18.66 -6.80 5.31
N GLY A 227 17.67 -7.59 4.89
CA GLY A 227 17.60 -9.02 5.15
C GLY A 227 16.37 -9.64 4.52
N ARG A 228 15.90 -10.75 5.10
CA ARG A 228 14.76 -11.51 4.61
C ARG A 228 13.62 -11.51 5.63
N MET A 229 12.38 -11.41 5.14
CA MET A 229 11.15 -11.54 5.91
C MET A 229 10.23 -12.56 5.23
N ASP A 230 10.14 -13.74 5.82
CA ASP A 230 9.35 -14.87 5.35
C ASP A 230 8.12 -15.03 6.25
N GLY A 231 6.95 -14.55 5.80
CA GLY A 231 5.67 -14.85 6.45
C GLY A 231 5.02 -13.71 7.24
N SER A 232 5.62 -12.52 7.33
CA SER A 232 5.04 -11.37 8.03
C SER A 232 4.46 -10.33 7.06
N SER A 233 3.15 -10.09 7.14
CA SER A 233 2.53 -8.93 6.48
C SER A 233 3.00 -7.63 7.14
N ILE A 234 3.23 -6.60 6.32
CA ILE A 234 3.77 -5.30 6.78
C ILE A 234 2.68 -4.24 6.67
N THR A 235 2.45 -3.49 7.74
CA THR A 235 1.61 -2.28 7.73
C THR A 235 2.44 -1.07 8.13
N VAL A 236 2.46 -0.04 7.28
CA VAL A 236 3.18 1.21 7.50
C VAL A 236 2.17 2.33 7.70
N ALA A 237 2.20 2.99 8.85
CA ALA A 237 1.32 4.11 9.17
C ALA A 237 1.66 5.37 8.34
N THR A 238 0.73 6.33 8.30
CA THR A 238 0.81 7.51 7.42
C THR A 238 2.01 8.43 7.68
N SER A 239 2.53 8.47 8.91
CA SER A 239 3.70 9.26 9.31
C SER A 239 5.00 8.44 9.33
N ALA A 240 4.92 7.14 9.07
CA ALA A 240 6.06 6.24 9.05
C ALA A 240 6.59 6.03 7.63
N SER A 241 7.72 5.33 7.54
CA SER A 241 8.32 4.92 6.28
C SER A 241 8.87 3.51 6.31
N PHE A 242 8.96 2.89 5.14
CA PHE A 242 9.58 1.59 4.94
C PHE A 242 10.59 1.65 3.81
N ALA A 243 11.82 1.22 4.07
CA ALA A 243 12.89 1.19 3.07
C ALA A 243 13.42 -0.23 2.92
N GLN A 244 13.14 -0.87 1.80
CA GLN A 244 13.70 -2.16 1.47
C GLN A 244 15.05 -2.01 0.74
N GLY A 245 16.10 -2.62 1.26
CA GLY A 245 17.38 -2.76 0.57
C GLY A 245 17.31 -3.63 -0.68
N ALA A 246 18.13 -3.37 -1.69
CA ALA A 246 18.06 -4.07 -2.98
C ALA A 246 18.34 -5.57 -2.92
N GLY A 247 19.15 -6.02 -1.94
CA GLY A 247 19.43 -7.44 -1.68
C GLY A 247 18.43 -8.12 -0.75
N SER A 248 17.43 -7.39 -0.25
CA SER A 248 16.44 -7.89 0.70
C SER A 248 15.29 -8.61 0.00
N VAL A 249 14.60 -9.49 0.72
CA VAL A 249 13.47 -10.28 0.18
C VAL A 249 12.31 -10.30 1.18
N ILE A 250 11.10 -10.06 0.69
CA ILE A 250 9.85 -10.33 1.40
C ILE A 250 9.15 -11.49 0.69
N ALA A 251 8.79 -12.52 1.43
CA ALA A 251 8.16 -13.72 0.88
C ALA A 251 7.03 -14.26 1.77
N GLY A 252 6.18 -15.09 1.16
CA GLY A 252 5.10 -15.80 1.84
C GLY A 252 3.79 -15.71 1.05
N PRO A 253 3.10 -16.83 0.81
CA PRO A 253 1.93 -16.85 -0.09
C PRO A 253 0.74 -16.02 0.41
N SER A 254 0.68 -15.72 1.71
CA SER A 254 -0.38 -14.90 2.33
C SER A 254 0.13 -13.56 2.86
N VAL A 255 1.40 -13.22 2.61
CA VAL A 255 1.98 -11.95 3.04
C VAL A 255 1.47 -10.83 2.13
N SER A 256 0.98 -9.76 2.75
CA SER A 256 0.50 -8.53 2.10
C SER A 256 1.24 -7.31 2.63
N LEU A 257 1.28 -6.25 1.81
CA LEU A 257 1.89 -4.98 2.19
C LEU A 257 0.86 -3.86 2.20
N THR A 258 0.66 -3.23 3.35
CA THR A 258 -0.21 -2.05 3.51
C THR A 258 0.66 -0.82 3.77
N LEU A 259 0.87 -0.01 2.74
CA LEU A 259 1.85 1.07 2.72
C LEU A 259 1.17 2.45 2.75
N HIS A 260 0.62 2.84 3.91
CA HIS A 260 0.00 4.17 4.07
C HIS A 260 1.04 5.28 4.23
N GLY A 261 2.28 4.94 4.57
CA GLY A 261 3.43 5.83 4.64
C GLY A 261 4.33 5.75 3.40
N ASN A 262 5.28 6.67 3.28
CA ASN A 262 6.21 6.68 2.15
C ASN A 262 7.14 5.47 2.20
N SER A 263 7.21 4.69 1.11
CA SER A 263 7.95 3.44 1.10
C SER A 263 8.76 3.22 -0.17
N THR A 264 9.83 2.41 -0.07
CA THR A 264 10.64 1.95 -1.20
C THR A 264 10.72 0.44 -1.19
N LEU A 265 10.41 -0.19 -2.32
CA LEU A 265 10.53 -1.62 -2.56
C LEU A 265 11.62 -1.84 -3.62
N ALA A 266 12.78 -2.36 -3.21
CA ALA A 266 13.94 -2.56 -4.09
C ALA A 266 14.38 -4.03 -4.21
N GLY A 267 13.75 -4.92 -3.45
CA GLY A 267 14.06 -6.34 -3.42
C GLY A 267 13.32 -7.15 -4.49
N ALA A 268 13.81 -8.36 -4.76
CA ALA A 268 13.09 -9.34 -5.57
C ALA A 268 12.16 -10.14 -4.66
N ASN A 269 10.90 -9.71 -4.57
CA ASN A 269 9.92 -10.23 -3.62
C ASN A 269 9.11 -11.39 -4.19
N THR A 270 8.62 -12.26 -3.31
CA THR A 270 7.81 -13.44 -3.67
C THR A 270 6.61 -13.63 -2.74
N TYR A 271 6.07 -12.55 -2.17
CA TYR A 271 4.84 -12.61 -1.39
C TYR A 271 3.60 -12.72 -2.29
N GLY A 272 2.53 -13.33 -1.79
CA GLY A 272 1.33 -13.64 -2.58
C GLY A 272 0.13 -12.71 -2.40
N GLY A 273 0.13 -11.90 -1.34
CA GLY A 273 -0.96 -10.97 -1.01
C GLY A 273 -0.84 -9.61 -1.72
N GLU A 274 -1.89 -8.80 -1.56
CA GLU A 274 -1.99 -7.48 -2.18
C GLU A 274 -0.90 -6.50 -1.70
N THR A 275 -0.47 -5.62 -2.60
CA THR A 275 0.24 -4.38 -2.26
C THR A 275 -0.73 -3.21 -2.28
N LEU A 276 -1.04 -2.63 -1.12
CA LEU A 276 -1.90 -1.47 -0.96
C LEU A 276 -1.06 -0.20 -0.74
N VAL A 277 -1.24 0.80 -1.61
CA VAL A 277 -0.47 2.05 -1.63
C VAL A 277 -1.34 3.23 -1.21
N GLY A 278 -0.88 3.96 -0.20
CA GLY A 278 -1.55 5.17 0.29
C GLY A 278 -2.85 4.87 1.03
N ILE A 279 -3.53 5.93 1.48
CA ILE A 279 -4.80 5.85 2.20
C ILE A 279 -5.76 6.93 1.68
N GLY A 280 -7.01 6.55 1.49
CA GLY A 280 -8.08 7.42 0.98
C GLY A 280 -8.16 8.74 1.75
N GLY A 281 -8.16 9.87 1.05
CA GLY A 281 -8.31 11.20 1.65
C GLY A 281 -7.03 11.78 2.26
N THR A 282 -5.94 11.02 2.35
CA THR A 282 -4.65 11.54 2.83
C THR A 282 -3.66 11.57 1.66
N PRO A 283 -3.27 12.76 1.17
CA PRO A 283 -2.43 12.87 -0.01
C PRO A 283 -0.94 12.66 0.27
N ASN A 284 -0.16 12.67 -0.83
CA ASN A 284 1.30 12.67 -0.84
C ASN A 284 1.92 11.42 -0.21
N LYS A 285 1.22 10.28 -0.32
CA LYS A 285 1.77 8.97 -0.03
C LYS A 285 2.32 8.35 -1.29
N SER A 286 3.53 7.83 -1.19
CA SER A 286 4.26 7.31 -2.34
C SER A 286 4.94 6.00 -2.04
N VAL A 287 4.85 5.07 -2.98
CA VAL A 287 5.64 3.83 -2.98
C VAL A 287 6.49 3.83 -4.24
N THR A 288 7.80 3.67 -4.09
CA THR A 288 8.73 3.58 -5.22
C THR A 288 9.17 2.14 -5.42
N VAL A 289 9.02 1.60 -6.63
CA VAL A 289 9.49 0.26 -6.99
C VAL A 289 10.79 0.34 -7.80
N ASN A 290 11.85 -0.26 -7.28
CA ASN A 290 13.19 -0.26 -7.88
C ASN A 290 13.65 -1.66 -8.29
N ASN A 291 12.71 -2.62 -8.39
CA ASN A 291 12.96 -3.98 -8.86
C ASN A 291 11.74 -4.48 -9.65
N VAL A 292 11.98 -5.29 -10.68
CA VAL A 292 10.92 -5.86 -11.52
C VAL A 292 10.01 -6.84 -10.76
N ALA A 293 10.51 -7.44 -9.68
CA ALA A 293 9.76 -8.31 -8.78
C ALA A 293 9.44 -7.64 -7.44
N ALA A 294 9.49 -6.30 -7.36
CA ALA A 294 9.27 -5.56 -6.11
C ALA A 294 7.88 -5.79 -5.50
N LEU A 295 6.86 -6.09 -6.32
CA LEU A 295 5.47 -6.19 -5.91
C LEU A 295 5.02 -7.62 -5.56
N GLY A 296 5.96 -8.56 -5.45
CA GLY A 296 5.67 -9.95 -5.15
C GLY A 296 5.17 -10.73 -6.36
N THR A 297 4.33 -11.73 -6.13
CA THR A 297 3.65 -12.47 -7.20
C THR A 297 2.41 -11.71 -7.68
N THR A 298 1.95 -12.01 -8.89
CA THR A 298 0.80 -11.33 -9.50
C THR A 298 -0.57 -11.73 -8.96
N ALA A 299 -0.62 -12.62 -7.97
CA ALA A 299 -1.87 -13.15 -7.42
C ALA A 299 -2.65 -12.12 -6.59
N GLY A 300 -1.94 -11.30 -5.81
CA GLY A 300 -2.54 -10.31 -4.91
C GLY A 300 -2.90 -8.99 -5.59
N GLY A 301 -2.15 -8.61 -6.63
CA GLY A 301 -2.30 -7.32 -7.30
C GLY A 301 -1.83 -6.14 -6.46
N THR A 302 -1.90 -4.97 -7.09
CA THR A 302 -1.50 -3.70 -6.50
C THR A 302 -2.66 -2.71 -6.58
N THR A 303 -2.99 -2.07 -5.46
CA THR A 303 -4.02 -1.03 -5.39
C THR A 303 -3.43 0.28 -4.90
N VAL A 304 -3.71 1.38 -5.61
CA VAL A 304 -3.40 2.75 -5.16
C VAL A 304 -4.68 3.43 -4.71
N LEU A 305 -4.77 3.76 -3.42
CA LEU A 305 -5.87 4.54 -2.84
C LEU A 305 -5.59 6.03 -3.03
N GLY A 306 -6.60 6.78 -3.48
CA GLY A 306 -6.41 8.18 -3.83
C GLY A 306 -6.10 9.07 -2.63
N GLY A 307 -5.39 10.17 -2.93
CA GLY A 307 -5.12 11.22 -1.96
C GLY A 307 -6.38 12.05 -1.64
N ASP A 308 -6.30 13.35 -1.87
CA ASP A 308 -7.44 14.25 -1.72
C ASP A 308 -7.87 14.85 -3.07
N GLY A 309 -8.84 15.78 -3.05
CA GLY A 309 -9.36 16.41 -4.26
C GLY A 309 -8.32 17.17 -5.10
N TYR A 310 -7.14 17.47 -4.56
CA TYR A 310 -6.10 18.27 -5.20
C TYR A 310 -4.80 17.50 -5.43
N SER A 311 -4.49 16.53 -4.58
CA SER A 311 -3.19 15.89 -4.47
C SER A 311 -3.30 14.36 -4.53
N LEU A 312 -2.32 13.73 -5.15
CA LEU A 312 -2.35 12.30 -5.40
C LEU A 312 -1.64 11.49 -4.31
N ASN A 313 -2.03 10.22 -4.22
CA ASN A 313 -1.13 9.15 -3.80
C ASN A 313 -0.65 8.40 -5.03
N ARG A 314 0.58 7.89 -4.99
CA ARG A 314 1.28 7.43 -6.20
C ARG A 314 2.07 6.15 -5.99
N LEU A 315 2.05 5.30 -7.00
CA LEU A 315 3.08 4.29 -7.25
C LEU A 315 4.09 4.85 -8.26
N TYR A 316 5.36 4.91 -7.89
CA TYR A 316 6.46 5.34 -8.76
C TYR A 316 7.24 4.15 -9.29
N LEU A 317 7.46 4.10 -10.60
CA LEU A 317 8.39 3.16 -11.22
C LEU A 317 9.80 3.73 -11.23
N GLY A 318 10.78 2.94 -10.77
CA GLY A 318 12.20 3.25 -10.89
C GLY A 318 12.69 3.18 -12.34
N ASN A 319 13.89 3.71 -12.58
CA ASN A 319 14.49 3.73 -13.92
C ASN A 319 14.69 2.31 -14.47
N GLY A 320 14.17 2.04 -15.67
CA GLY A 320 14.30 0.75 -16.35
C GLY A 320 13.43 -0.36 -15.76
N ILE A 321 12.54 -0.06 -14.81
CA ILE A 321 11.65 -1.05 -14.21
C ILE A 321 10.49 -1.34 -15.15
N ALA A 322 10.32 -2.62 -15.49
CA ALA A 322 9.17 -3.15 -16.21
C ALA A 322 8.44 -4.17 -15.31
N ILE A 323 7.26 -3.79 -14.83
CA ILE A 323 6.37 -4.68 -14.07
C ILE A 323 5.48 -5.41 -15.07
N THR A 324 5.46 -6.74 -15.06
CA THR A 324 4.71 -7.56 -16.03
C THR A 324 3.60 -8.36 -15.34
N ASN A 325 2.43 -8.45 -15.97
CA ASN A 325 1.27 -9.25 -15.53
C ASN A 325 0.66 -8.89 -14.16
N GLU A 326 1.24 -7.93 -13.43
CA GLU A 326 0.68 -7.43 -12.18
C GLU A 326 -0.57 -6.59 -12.47
N PRO A 327 -1.74 -6.94 -11.92
CA PRO A 327 -2.92 -6.10 -12.05
C PRO A 327 -2.81 -4.86 -11.15
N LEU A 328 -3.08 -3.69 -11.72
CA LEU A 328 -3.14 -2.41 -11.00
C LEU A 328 -4.57 -1.94 -10.84
N THR A 329 -4.97 -1.58 -9.62
CA THR A 329 -6.21 -0.86 -9.36
C THR A 329 -5.91 0.57 -8.95
N LEU A 330 -6.35 1.55 -9.74
CA LEU A 330 -6.30 2.98 -9.38
C LEU A 330 -7.64 3.40 -8.80
N LYS A 331 -7.68 3.57 -7.49
CA LYS A 331 -8.89 3.86 -6.72
C LYS A 331 -8.80 5.24 -6.10
N GLY A 332 -9.12 6.27 -6.89
CA GLY A 332 -9.12 7.66 -6.43
C GLY A 332 -9.98 7.91 -5.20
N ASP A 333 -11.06 7.14 -4.99
CA ASP A 333 -12.07 7.38 -3.96
C ASP A 333 -12.51 8.86 -3.96
N SER A 334 -12.28 9.60 -2.85
CA SER A 334 -12.56 11.05 -2.75
C SER A 334 -11.44 11.95 -3.28
N GLY A 335 -10.34 11.35 -3.75
CA GLY A 335 -9.16 12.04 -4.26
C GLY A 335 -8.62 11.43 -5.55
N ARG A 336 -7.30 11.46 -5.72
CA ARG A 336 -6.62 11.11 -6.97
C ARG A 336 -5.60 9.99 -6.75
N ALA A 337 -5.63 8.94 -7.56
CA ALA A 337 -4.72 7.80 -7.50
C ALA A 337 -3.84 7.77 -8.76
N GLY A 338 -2.52 7.62 -8.58
CA GLY A 338 -1.54 7.79 -9.64
C GLY A 338 -0.60 6.60 -9.84
N LEU A 339 -0.31 6.31 -11.11
CA LEU A 339 0.90 5.62 -11.55
C LEU A 339 1.86 6.66 -12.13
N SER A 340 3.13 6.64 -11.76
CA SER A 340 4.04 7.74 -12.08
C SER A 340 5.46 7.30 -12.41
N TYR A 341 6.13 8.12 -13.22
CA TYR A 341 7.56 8.06 -13.49
C TYR A 341 8.16 9.46 -13.33
N ASN A 342 9.25 9.60 -12.57
CA ASN A 342 9.84 10.90 -12.23
C ASN A 342 11.35 10.98 -12.42
N GLN A 343 11.94 10.07 -13.20
CA GLN A 343 13.36 10.09 -13.51
C GLN A 343 13.65 10.92 -14.77
N ALA A 344 14.81 11.58 -14.82
CA ALA A 344 15.20 12.48 -15.92
C ALA A 344 15.62 11.76 -17.21
N SER A 345 15.64 10.43 -17.21
CA SER A 345 15.95 9.61 -18.38
C SER A 345 15.36 8.22 -18.19
N GLY A 346 15.33 7.43 -19.26
CA GLY A 346 14.86 6.05 -19.25
C GLY A 346 13.35 5.90 -19.16
N THR A 347 12.91 4.64 -19.08
CA THR A 347 11.50 4.27 -19.15
C THR A 347 11.12 3.44 -17.93
N GLY A 348 9.99 3.77 -17.30
CA GLY A 348 9.26 2.88 -16.40
C GLY A 348 8.07 2.28 -17.14
N THR A 349 7.90 0.96 -17.10
CA THR A 349 6.84 0.25 -17.84
C THR A 349 5.91 -0.48 -16.88
N TRP A 350 4.60 -0.26 -17.04
CA TRP A 350 3.57 -1.10 -16.44
C TRP A 350 2.92 -1.98 -17.51
N ALA A 351 3.31 -3.25 -17.58
CA ALA A 351 2.85 -4.23 -18.55
C ALA A 351 1.90 -5.26 -17.92
N GLY A 352 0.95 -4.77 -17.13
CA GLY A 352 -0.19 -5.54 -16.61
C GLY A 352 -1.48 -4.76 -16.80
N ASP A 353 -2.62 -5.45 -16.60
CA ASP A 353 -3.93 -4.82 -16.71
C ASP A 353 -4.12 -3.72 -15.65
N ILE A 354 -4.79 -2.64 -16.03
CA ILE A 354 -5.08 -1.50 -15.16
C ILE A 354 -6.60 -1.34 -15.05
N THR A 355 -7.12 -1.37 -13.83
CA THR A 355 -8.51 -1.08 -13.52
C THR A 355 -8.62 0.29 -12.89
N CYS A 356 -9.32 1.20 -13.55
CA CYS A 356 -9.57 2.54 -13.06
C CYS A 356 -10.93 2.63 -12.38
N VAL A 357 -10.97 2.82 -11.05
CA VAL A 357 -12.22 2.87 -10.29
C VAL A 357 -12.76 4.31 -10.27
N SER A 358 -11.91 5.26 -9.92
CA SER A 358 -12.20 6.71 -9.95
C SER A 358 -10.91 7.51 -10.03
N ALA A 359 -10.95 8.68 -10.68
CA ALA A 359 -9.85 9.65 -10.77
C ALA A 359 -8.44 9.04 -10.96
N ALA A 360 -8.23 8.34 -12.08
CA ALA A 360 -6.96 7.72 -12.43
C ALA A 360 -6.00 8.69 -13.13
N TYR A 361 -4.78 8.76 -12.63
CA TYR A 361 -3.71 9.62 -13.12
C TYR A 361 -2.51 8.79 -13.56
N PHE A 362 -1.95 9.17 -14.70
CA PHE A 362 -0.69 8.65 -15.21
C PHE A 362 0.23 9.85 -15.38
N GLU A 363 1.33 9.91 -14.64
CA GLU A 363 2.17 11.11 -14.57
C GLU A 363 3.62 10.82 -14.97
N CYS A 364 4.15 11.57 -15.95
CA CYS A 364 5.57 11.61 -16.23
C CYS A 364 6.08 13.06 -16.19
N SER A 365 6.52 13.51 -15.03
CA SER A 365 6.75 14.94 -14.76
C SER A 365 8.17 15.42 -15.04
N THR A 366 9.15 14.51 -15.10
CA THR A 366 10.55 14.88 -15.30
C THR A 366 10.96 14.72 -16.75
N VAL A 367 11.34 15.83 -17.39
CA VAL A 367 11.73 15.88 -18.81
C VAL A 367 12.87 14.90 -19.08
N GLY A 368 12.72 14.12 -20.16
CA GLY A 368 13.65 13.08 -20.59
C GLY A 368 13.25 11.67 -20.16
N GLY A 369 12.33 11.53 -19.20
CA GLY A 369 11.74 10.26 -18.80
C GLY A 369 10.53 9.85 -19.65
N THR A 370 10.20 8.55 -19.61
CA THR A 370 9.02 7.99 -20.25
C THR A 370 8.26 7.06 -19.28
N LEU A 371 6.95 7.24 -19.17
CA LEU A 371 6.05 6.25 -18.57
C LEU A 371 5.37 5.45 -19.68
N ALA A 372 5.68 4.15 -19.80
CA ALA A 372 5.02 3.26 -20.73
C ALA A 372 3.90 2.46 -20.03
N LEU A 373 2.71 2.51 -20.62
CA LEU A 373 1.52 1.78 -20.20
C LEU A 373 1.30 0.65 -21.19
N GLY A 374 1.67 -0.57 -20.81
CA GLY A 374 1.73 -1.75 -21.68
C GLY A 374 3.04 -1.85 -22.47
N VAL A 375 3.28 -3.04 -23.04
CA VAL A 375 4.33 -3.28 -24.05
C VAL A 375 3.74 -3.38 -25.46
N ASP A 376 2.45 -3.71 -25.55
CA ASP A 376 1.65 -3.81 -26.75
C ASP A 376 0.16 -3.61 -26.37
N ASP A 377 -0.75 -3.87 -27.30
CA ASP A 377 -2.20 -3.71 -27.12
C ASP A 377 -2.92 -4.91 -26.49
N THR A 378 -2.17 -5.88 -25.94
CA THR A 378 -2.73 -7.07 -25.28
C THR A 378 -3.21 -6.76 -23.86
N THR A 379 -2.50 -5.89 -23.14
CA THR A 379 -2.90 -5.41 -21.82
C THR A 379 -4.01 -4.35 -21.92
N LEU A 380 -4.89 -4.35 -20.93
CA LEU A 380 -6.09 -3.51 -20.92
C LEU A 380 -6.01 -2.40 -19.87
N ILE A 381 -6.53 -1.22 -20.23
CA ILE A 381 -6.95 -0.19 -19.25
C ILE A 381 -8.47 -0.15 -19.25
N THR A 382 -9.07 -0.66 -18.19
CA THR A 382 -10.54 -0.76 -18.01
C THR A 382 -11.03 0.16 -16.89
N ASN A 383 -12.34 0.21 -16.70
CA ASN A 383 -12.96 0.90 -15.59
C ASN A 383 -13.87 -0.02 -14.76
N ALA A 384 -13.92 0.23 -13.46
CA ALA A 384 -14.90 -0.37 -12.55
C ALA A 384 -15.87 0.68 -11.97
N GLY A 385 -15.97 1.84 -12.65
CA GLY A 385 -16.77 3.00 -12.25
C GLY A 385 -16.68 4.13 -13.28
N SER A 386 -17.10 5.34 -12.93
CA SER A 386 -16.87 6.53 -13.76
C SER A 386 -15.43 7.02 -13.54
N CYS A 387 -14.54 6.69 -14.47
CA CYS A 387 -13.16 7.12 -14.42
C CYS A 387 -12.67 7.65 -15.77
N SER A 388 -12.47 8.96 -15.85
CA SER A 388 -11.68 9.57 -16.92
C SER A 388 -10.19 9.39 -16.65
N LEU A 389 -9.42 9.18 -17.70
CA LEU A 389 -7.98 8.96 -17.66
C LEU A 389 -7.26 10.30 -17.76
N SER A 390 -6.44 10.64 -16.78
CA SER A 390 -5.64 11.87 -16.77
C SER A 390 -4.18 11.58 -17.08
N MET A 391 -3.74 11.96 -18.29
CA MET A 391 -2.36 11.86 -18.74
C MET A 391 -1.64 13.20 -18.45
N ARG A 392 -0.71 13.19 -17.50
CA ARG A 392 -0.12 14.38 -16.87
C ARG A 392 1.41 14.39 -16.92
N GLY A 393 1.99 15.55 -16.63
CA GLY A 393 3.43 15.78 -16.54
C GLY A 393 4.05 16.42 -17.78
N SER A 394 5.33 16.78 -17.66
CA SER A 394 6.07 17.54 -18.67
C SER A 394 6.87 16.67 -19.66
N SER A 395 6.82 15.34 -19.52
CA SER A 395 7.58 14.39 -20.33
C SER A 395 6.68 13.40 -21.08
N ASN A 396 7.19 12.23 -21.44
CA ASN A 396 6.51 11.30 -22.33
C ASN A 396 5.66 10.30 -21.56
N ILE A 397 4.45 10.05 -22.06
CA ILE A 397 3.63 8.89 -21.72
C ILE A 397 3.40 8.11 -23.02
N GLU A 398 3.72 6.83 -23.01
CA GLU A 398 3.44 5.90 -24.12
C GLU A 398 2.27 5.02 -23.72
N LEU A 399 1.18 5.09 -24.49
CA LEU A 399 -0.02 4.30 -24.29
C LEU A 399 -0.01 3.14 -25.31
N ASN A 400 0.56 2.02 -24.89
CA ASN A 400 0.63 0.79 -25.66
C ASN A 400 -0.58 -0.12 -25.38
N SER A 401 -1.05 -0.16 -24.12
CA SER A 401 -2.26 -0.88 -23.71
C SER A 401 -3.50 -0.37 -24.45
N ARG A 402 -4.43 -1.28 -24.72
CA ARG A 402 -5.76 -0.92 -25.24
C ARG A 402 -6.63 -0.36 -24.12
N VAL A 403 -7.21 0.79 -24.35
CA VAL A 403 -8.14 1.46 -23.43
C VAL A 403 -9.56 1.02 -23.71
N ALA A 404 -10.28 0.58 -22.68
CA ALA A 404 -11.66 0.14 -22.71
C ALA A 404 -12.46 0.69 -21.51
N VAL A 405 -12.37 2.00 -21.27
CA VAL A 405 -13.06 2.68 -20.15
C VAL A 405 -14.51 3.08 -20.47
N GLY A 406 -14.98 2.82 -21.69
CA GLY A 406 -16.36 3.09 -22.10
C GLY A 406 -16.64 4.55 -22.47
N THR A 407 -17.72 4.76 -23.21
CA THR A 407 -18.06 6.05 -23.85
C THR A 407 -18.53 7.14 -22.89
N GLY A 408 -18.79 6.82 -21.62
CA GLY A 408 -19.10 7.80 -20.57
C GLY A 408 -17.88 8.49 -19.97
N ASN A 409 -16.67 8.02 -20.30
CA ASN A 409 -15.41 8.50 -19.73
C ASN A 409 -14.55 9.22 -20.78
N SER A 410 -13.61 10.04 -20.35
CA SER A 410 -12.73 10.79 -21.25
C SER A 410 -11.28 10.42 -21.07
N LEU A 411 -10.47 10.63 -22.11
CA LEU A 411 -9.02 10.70 -22.03
C LEU A 411 -8.60 12.17 -22.06
N LEU A 412 -7.77 12.58 -21.10
CA LEU A 412 -7.38 13.98 -20.91
C LEU A 412 -5.86 14.12 -20.89
N ARG A 413 -5.35 15.10 -21.66
CA ARG A 413 -3.96 15.54 -21.66
C ARG A 413 -3.90 17.02 -21.27
N ASN A 414 -3.29 17.34 -20.13
CA ASN A 414 -3.43 18.66 -19.50
C ASN A 414 -2.13 19.40 -19.13
N ASP A 415 -0.96 18.86 -19.49
CA ASP A 415 0.34 19.46 -19.14
C ASP A 415 1.29 19.42 -20.37
N PRO A 416 2.50 20.02 -20.36
CA PRO A 416 3.29 20.28 -21.59
C PRO A 416 3.90 19.09 -22.34
N GLY A 417 4.08 17.93 -21.69
CA GLY A 417 4.68 16.73 -22.31
C GLY A 417 3.86 16.04 -23.41
N THR A 418 4.35 14.89 -23.90
CA THR A 418 3.74 14.15 -25.02
C THR A 418 3.02 12.89 -24.55
N LEU A 419 1.79 12.68 -25.01
CA LEU A 419 1.13 11.37 -24.98
C LEU A 419 1.24 10.74 -26.38
N LEU A 420 1.97 9.64 -26.50
CA LEU A 420 2.03 8.81 -27.71
C LEU A 420 1.03 7.66 -27.57
N ILE A 421 0.10 7.53 -28.52
CA ILE A 421 -0.90 6.44 -28.51
C ILE A 421 -0.53 5.41 -29.58
N ASN A 422 -0.11 4.22 -29.13
CA ASN A 422 0.31 3.10 -29.98
C ASN A 422 -0.75 2.01 -30.09
N SER A 423 -1.82 2.05 -29.28
CA SER A 423 -2.92 1.09 -29.34
C SER A 423 -4.01 1.45 -30.35
N THR A 424 -4.72 0.42 -30.82
CA THR A 424 -5.92 0.54 -31.65
C THR A 424 -7.15 0.00 -30.92
N ASN A 425 -8.34 0.13 -31.53
CA ASN A 425 -9.61 -0.38 -30.98
C ASN A 425 -9.94 0.16 -29.59
N ASN A 426 -9.47 1.37 -29.31
CA ASN A 426 -9.68 2.04 -28.06
C ASN A 426 -11.13 2.51 -27.90
N VAL A 427 -11.63 2.51 -26.65
CA VAL A 427 -13.00 2.87 -26.30
C VAL A 427 -13.02 3.86 -25.12
N TRP A 428 -13.29 5.12 -25.44
CA TRP A 428 -13.67 6.19 -24.52
C TRP A 428 -14.62 7.18 -25.25
N GLY A 429 -15.21 8.11 -24.49
CA GLY A 429 -16.13 9.14 -24.98
C GLY A 429 -15.40 10.34 -25.58
N GLY A 430 -14.97 11.27 -24.73
CA GLY A 430 -14.31 12.52 -25.13
C GLY A 430 -12.79 12.44 -25.10
N THR A 431 -12.13 13.22 -25.96
CA THR A 431 -10.68 13.44 -25.91
C THR A 431 -10.42 14.91 -25.62
N GLY A 432 -9.83 15.21 -24.47
CA GLY A 432 -9.41 16.56 -24.10
C GLY A 432 -7.90 16.73 -24.23
N LEU A 433 -7.47 17.75 -24.97
CA LEU A 433 -6.07 18.19 -25.06
C LEU A 433 -5.99 19.63 -24.60
N ALA A 434 -5.83 19.85 -23.29
CA ALA A 434 -5.76 21.19 -22.73
C ALA A 434 -4.35 21.80 -22.83
N GLU A 435 -3.30 20.99 -22.83
CA GLU A 435 -1.91 21.42 -22.98
C GLU A 435 -1.02 20.23 -23.41
N GLY A 436 0.09 20.51 -24.08
CA GLY A 436 1.06 19.52 -24.53
C GLY A 436 0.72 18.90 -25.87
N THR A 437 1.17 17.66 -26.09
CA THR A 437 0.97 16.96 -27.37
C THR A 437 0.22 15.64 -27.17
N ILE A 438 -0.77 15.36 -28.01
CA ILE A 438 -1.21 14.00 -28.31
C ILE A 438 -0.64 13.64 -29.67
N ARG A 439 0.16 12.58 -29.73
CA ARG A 439 0.78 12.06 -30.94
C ARG A 439 0.25 10.66 -31.26
N LEU A 440 -0.06 10.39 -32.51
CA LEU A 440 -0.43 9.04 -32.96
C LEU A 440 0.82 8.21 -33.27
N GLY A 441 0.85 6.97 -32.80
CA GLY A 441 1.80 5.94 -33.25
C GLY A 441 1.18 4.91 -34.18
N VAL A 442 -0.14 4.93 -34.32
CA VAL A 442 -0.91 4.04 -35.21
C VAL A 442 -2.12 4.80 -35.79
N SER A 443 -2.62 4.33 -36.93
CA SER A 443 -3.87 4.85 -37.51
C SER A 443 -5.07 4.44 -36.67
N GLU A 444 -6.05 5.34 -36.57
CA GLU A 444 -7.28 5.13 -35.79
C GLU A 444 -6.98 4.79 -34.30
N ALA A 445 -5.94 5.42 -33.74
CA ALA A 445 -5.56 5.20 -32.34
C ALA A 445 -6.62 5.75 -31.36
N MET A 446 -7.31 6.83 -31.72
CA MET A 446 -8.42 7.36 -30.91
C MET A 446 -9.77 6.81 -31.40
N PRO A 447 -10.79 6.67 -30.51
CA PRO A 447 -12.12 6.21 -30.91
C PRO A 447 -12.70 7.12 -31.98
N LYS A 448 -13.22 6.53 -33.07
CA LYS A 448 -13.89 7.27 -34.15
C LYS A 448 -15.06 8.12 -33.66
N THR A 449 -15.67 7.71 -32.55
CA THR A 449 -16.79 8.39 -31.88
C THR A 449 -16.35 9.58 -31.04
N THR A 450 -15.05 9.81 -30.86
CA THR A 450 -14.55 10.86 -29.97
C THR A 450 -14.65 12.24 -30.62
N THR A 451 -15.07 13.22 -29.84
CA THR A 451 -14.83 14.63 -30.16
C THR A 451 -13.50 15.02 -29.52
N LEU A 452 -12.58 15.59 -30.32
CA LEU A 452 -11.37 16.20 -29.81
C LEU A 452 -11.65 17.64 -29.43
N THR A 453 -11.43 17.97 -28.16
CA THR A 453 -11.47 19.32 -27.63
C THR A 453 -10.06 19.77 -27.30
N ILE A 454 -9.53 20.76 -28.02
CA ILE A 454 -8.13 21.21 -27.92
C ILE A 454 -8.02 22.65 -27.39
N GLY A 455 -7.09 22.90 -26.47
CA GLY A 455 -6.87 24.20 -25.84
C GLY A 455 -7.41 24.34 -24.42
N LYS A 456 -7.10 25.47 -23.79
CA LYS A 456 -7.40 25.79 -22.39
C LYS A 456 -7.69 27.28 -22.23
N GLY A 457 -8.44 27.63 -21.19
CA GLY A 457 -8.89 29.00 -20.95
C GLY A 457 -7.80 29.99 -20.50
N ASP A 458 -6.57 29.57 -20.20
CA ASP A 458 -5.51 30.40 -19.62
C ASP A 458 -4.60 31.12 -20.65
N LYS A 459 -4.90 31.00 -21.95
CA LYS A 459 -4.31 31.70 -23.11
C LYS A 459 -2.84 31.40 -23.44
N LYS A 460 -2.14 30.60 -22.63
CA LYS A 460 -0.71 30.29 -22.82
C LYS A 460 -0.45 28.84 -23.20
N ALA A 461 -1.46 27.97 -23.04
CA ALA A 461 -1.31 26.56 -23.33
C ALA A 461 -0.92 26.32 -24.79
N LEU A 462 0.17 25.58 -24.98
CA LEU A 462 0.61 25.09 -26.27
C LEU A 462 0.07 23.69 -26.45
N CYS A 463 -0.83 23.53 -27.41
CA CYS A 463 -1.50 22.27 -27.70
C CYS A 463 -1.18 21.82 -29.12
N ALA A 464 -0.80 20.56 -29.28
CA ALA A 464 -0.59 19.94 -30.59
C ALA A 464 -1.25 18.55 -30.65
N PHE A 465 -2.15 18.36 -31.62
CA PHE A 465 -2.55 17.04 -32.05
C PHE A 465 -1.73 16.66 -33.29
N ASP A 466 -0.75 15.78 -33.09
CA ASP A 466 0.21 15.36 -34.10
C ASP A 466 -0.19 14.00 -34.68
N LEU A 467 -0.65 14.01 -35.94
CA LEU A 467 -1.05 12.80 -36.66
C LEU A 467 0.14 11.91 -36.98
N ASN A 468 1.36 12.46 -37.06
CA ASN A 468 2.59 11.70 -37.23
C ASN A 468 2.54 10.67 -38.40
N GLY A 469 1.86 11.01 -39.50
CA GLY A 469 1.73 10.13 -40.68
C GLY A 469 0.62 9.09 -40.59
N HIS A 470 -0.21 9.14 -39.54
CA HIS A 470 -1.29 8.20 -39.31
C HIS A 470 -2.65 8.82 -39.60
N ASN A 471 -3.56 8.02 -40.16
CA ASN A 471 -4.92 8.46 -40.44
C ASN A 471 -5.76 8.40 -39.16
N GLN A 472 -6.64 9.38 -38.98
CA GLN A 472 -7.53 9.41 -37.81
C GLN A 472 -8.90 9.95 -38.18
N THR A 473 -9.93 9.24 -37.74
CA THR A 473 -11.32 9.69 -37.77
C THR A 473 -11.75 10.25 -36.42
N LEU A 474 -12.43 11.40 -36.41
CA LEU A 474 -13.00 12.04 -35.23
C LEU A 474 -14.47 12.39 -35.46
N ALA A 475 -15.32 12.21 -34.45
CA ALA A 475 -16.72 12.61 -34.48
C ALA A 475 -16.90 14.14 -34.40
N GLY A 476 -15.84 14.89 -34.11
CA GLY A 476 -15.84 16.34 -34.18
C GLY A 476 -14.56 16.96 -33.68
N LEU A 477 -14.37 18.22 -34.06
CA LEU A 477 -13.37 19.12 -33.52
C LEU A 477 -14.05 20.22 -32.73
N ALA A 478 -13.44 20.60 -31.61
CA ALA A 478 -13.73 21.81 -30.88
C ALA A 478 -12.43 22.38 -30.35
N ASP A 479 -12.31 23.69 -30.31
CA ASP A 479 -11.23 24.40 -29.65
C ASP A 479 -11.73 25.15 -28.43
N ILE A 480 -10.82 25.37 -27.48
CA ILE A 480 -11.02 26.20 -26.32
C ILE A 480 -9.92 27.25 -26.31
N HIS A 481 -10.33 28.50 -26.42
CA HIS A 481 -9.49 29.68 -26.24
C HIS A 481 -10.33 30.75 -25.56
N TYR A 482 -9.81 31.39 -24.50
CA TYR A 482 -10.57 32.45 -23.83
C TYR A 482 -10.54 33.76 -24.64
N SER A 483 -11.71 34.34 -24.89
CA SER A 483 -11.92 35.51 -25.77
C SER A 483 -11.55 36.88 -25.16
N GLY A 484 -10.71 36.92 -24.11
CA GLY A 484 -10.31 38.16 -23.43
C GLY A 484 -9.08 38.86 -24.01
N THR A 485 -8.90 40.15 -23.73
CA THR A 485 -7.91 41.08 -24.33
C THR A 485 -6.45 40.98 -23.80
N GLY A 486 -5.88 39.78 -23.65
CA GLY A 486 -4.49 39.60 -23.12
C GLY A 486 -3.74 38.43 -23.77
N ASP A 487 -2.41 38.36 -23.54
CA ASP A 487 -1.40 37.38 -24.03
C ASP A 487 -1.96 36.22 -24.88
N THR A 488 -1.76 36.28 -26.20
CA THR A 488 -2.30 35.36 -27.21
C THR A 488 -1.26 34.36 -27.71
N THR A 489 -0.30 33.97 -26.87
CA THR A 489 0.81 33.09 -27.27
C THR A 489 0.43 31.60 -27.33
N GLY A 490 -0.70 31.20 -26.74
CA GLY A 490 -1.19 29.82 -26.80
C GLY A 490 -1.62 29.40 -28.21
N THR A 491 -1.36 28.14 -28.55
CA THR A 491 -1.66 27.57 -29.89
C THR A 491 -2.47 26.29 -29.77
N GLN A 492 -3.37 26.03 -30.73
CA GLN A 492 -4.15 24.81 -30.82
C GLN A 492 -3.93 24.23 -32.21
N ARG A 493 -2.90 23.40 -32.36
CA ARG A 493 -2.45 22.95 -33.69
C ARG A 493 -2.87 21.52 -33.95
N ILE A 494 -3.34 21.25 -35.16
CA ILE A 494 -3.45 19.89 -35.69
C ILE A 494 -2.46 19.78 -36.83
N LEU A 495 -1.52 18.84 -36.76
CA LEU A 495 -0.40 18.82 -37.68
C LEU A 495 0.05 17.41 -38.05
N SER A 496 0.78 17.32 -39.16
CA SER A 496 1.55 16.13 -39.52
C SER A 496 2.74 16.53 -40.37
N ALA A 497 3.93 16.01 -40.08
CA ALA A 497 5.10 16.20 -40.94
C ALA A 497 5.10 15.25 -42.15
N THR A 498 4.58 14.04 -41.95
CA THR A 498 4.41 12.99 -42.96
C THR A 498 2.94 12.97 -43.43
N PRO A 499 2.65 12.55 -44.67
CA PRO A 499 1.28 12.52 -45.18
C PRO A 499 0.33 11.75 -44.27
N ALA A 500 -0.75 12.40 -43.82
CA ALA A 500 -1.78 11.84 -42.96
C ALA A 500 -3.16 12.36 -43.35
N THR A 501 -4.20 11.55 -43.13
CA THR A 501 -5.60 11.94 -43.39
C THR A 501 -6.33 12.17 -42.08
N LEU A 502 -6.82 13.40 -41.88
CA LEU A 502 -7.74 13.75 -40.81
C LEU A 502 -9.18 13.69 -41.33
N ILE A 503 -9.99 12.79 -40.79
CA ILE A 503 -11.39 12.61 -41.16
C ILE A 503 -12.26 13.16 -40.04
N ILE A 504 -13.11 14.15 -40.34
CA ILE A 504 -14.02 14.78 -39.38
C ILE A 504 -15.46 14.41 -39.73
N SER A 505 -16.09 13.55 -38.94
CA SER A 505 -17.41 12.96 -39.22
C SER A 505 -18.54 13.57 -38.37
N ASN A 506 -18.51 14.88 -38.12
CA ASN A 506 -19.47 15.52 -37.23
C ASN A 506 -20.88 15.60 -37.82
N ASN A 507 -21.87 15.17 -37.05
CA ASN A 507 -23.30 15.24 -37.41
C ASN A 507 -23.98 16.51 -36.88
N SER A 508 -23.37 17.19 -35.92
CA SER A 508 -23.78 18.51 -35.42
C SER A 508 -22.76 19.56 -35.86
N ALA A 509 -23.18 20.82 -36.01
CA ALA A 509 -22.27 21.91 -36.37
C ALA A 509 -21.10 22.02 -35.36
N ARG A 510 -19.88 22.21 -35.87
CA ARG A 510 -18.65 22.36 -35.11
C ARG A 510 -17.84 23.52 -35.67
N THR A 511 -17.09 24.19 -34.81
CA THR A 511 -16.18 25.27 -35.18
C THR A 511 -14.78 24.97 -34.63
N PHE A 512 -13.77 25.27 -35.43
CA PHE A 512 -12.37 25.25 -35.05
C PHE A 512 -11.67 26.43 -35.72
N GLY A 513 -11.09 27.35 -34.96
CA GLY A 513 -10.50 28.57 -35.52
C GLY A 513 -10.52 29.76 -34.56
N LEU A 514 -10.57 29.52 -33.25
CA LEU A 514 -10.18 30.51 -32.26
C LEU A 514 -8.72 30.93 -32.47
N ALA A 515 -8.31 32.04 -31.86
CA ALA A 515 -6.96 32.57 -32.04
C ALA A 515 -5.88 31.51 -31.73
N GLY A 516 -4.92 31.33 -32.65
CA GLY A 516 -3.88 30.32 -32.55
C GLY A 516 -4.29 28.90 -32.96
N SER A 517 -5.53 28.69 -33.42
CA SER A 517 -6.01 27.42 -33.96
C SER A 517 -5.68 27.27 -35.44
N ALA A 518 -5.02 26.18 -35.81
CA ALA A 518 -4.60 25.91 -37.19
C ALA A 518 -4.46 24.41 -37.49
N ILE A 519 -4.82 24.02 -38.70
CA ILE A 519 -4.47 22.73 -39.31
C ILE A 519 -3.30 22.97 -40.29
N GLU A 520 -2.21 22.22 -40.15
CA GLU A 520 -0.93 22.53 -40.79
C GLU A 520 -0.17 21.28 -41.25
N GLY A 521 0.78 21.44 -42.18
CA GLY A 521 1.66 20.36 -42.62
C GLY A 521 1.03 19.43 -43.64
N ALA A 522 1.53 18.20 -43.75
CA ALA A 522 1.11 17.21 -44.74
C ALA A 522 -0.22 16.52 -44.38
N VAL A 523 -1.25 17.31 -44.10
CA VAL A 523 -2.58 16.83 -43.71
C VAL A 523 -3.53 16.90 -44.89
N THR A 524 -4.19 15.78 -45.20
CA THR A 524 -5.39 15.72 -46.04
C THR A 524 -6.60 15.82 -45.13
N LEU A 525 -7.50 16.78 -45.38
CA LEU A 525 -8.71 16.98 -44.59
C LEU A 525 -9.90 16.38 -45.33
N VAL A 526 -10.57 15.41 -44.70
CA VAL A 526 -11.82 14.82 -45.19
C VAL A 526 -12.95 15.19 -44.25
N LYS A 527 -13.98 15.85 -44.75
CA LYS A 527 -15.21 16.15 -44.02
C LYS A 527 -16.26 15.10 -44.37
N LEU A 528 -16.77 14.41 -43.36
CA LEU A 528 -17.90 13.47 -43.45
C LEU A 528 -19.00 13.88 -42.47
N GLY A 529 -20.17 13.25 -42.57
CA GLY A 529 -21.28 13.50 -41.64
C GLY A 529 -22.10 14.75 -41.97
N SER A 530 -23.29 14.84 -41.39
CA SER A 530 -24.33 15.82 -41.78
C SER A 530 -24.13 17.23 -41.24
N GLY A 531 -23.25 17.43 -40.25
CA GLY A 531 -23.03 18.72 -39.60
C GLY A 531 -22.03 19.60 -40.34
N THR A 532 -22.15 20.92 -40.22
CA THR A 532 -21.14 21.85 -40.75
C THR A 532 -19.84 21.79 -39.94
N LEU A 533 -18.68 21.81 -40.60
CA LEU A 533 -17.40 22.11 -39.96
C LEU A 533 -16.95 23.49 -40.41
N THR A 534 -16.92 24.44 -39.47
CA THR A 534 -16.49 25.81 -39.72
C THR A 534 -15.03 25.97 -39.31
N LEU A 535 -14.17 26.33 -40.27
CA LEU A 535 -12.78 26.69 -40.00
C LEU A 535 -12.62 28.21 -40.12
N THR A 536 -12.26 28.90 -39.03
CA THR A 536 -12.12 30.38 -39.02
C THR A 536 -10.69 30.88 -38.92
N GLY A 537 -9.74 30.00 -38.57
CA GLY A 537 -8.31 30.31 -38.51
C GLY A 537 -7.59 30.20 -39.85
N THR A 538 -6.32 30.61 -39.89
CA THR A 538 -5.44 30.34 -41.03
C THR A 538 -5.02 28.88 -40.99
N ASN A 539 -5.35 28.12 -42.02
CA ASN A 539 -4.98 26.71 -42.16
C ASN A 539 -4.00 26.57 -43.33
N SER A 540 -2.86 25.92 -43.10
CA SER A 540 -1.73 25.85 -44.04
C SER A 540 -1.32 24.41 -44.37
N TYR A 541 -2.28 23.48 -44.35
CA TYR A 541 -2.04 22.10 -44.75
C TYR A 541 -1.87 21.95 -46.26
N SER A 542 -1.03 21.01 -46.69
CA SER A 542 -0.67 20.80 -48.11
C SER A 542 -1.44 19.66 -48.78
N GLY A 543 -2.16 18.83 -48.03
CA GLY A 543 -3.00 17.78 -48.57
C GLY A 543 -4.33 18.30 -49.12
N ALA A 544 -5.10 17.42 -49.75
CA ALA A 544 -6.38 17.79 -50.34
C ALA A 544 -7.45 18.08 -49.26
N THR A 545 -8.45 18.87 -49.64
CA THR A 545 -9.72 18.97 -48.91
C THR A 545 -10.78 18.18 -49.66
N VAL A 546 -11.43 17.23 -48.99
CA VAL A 546 -12.53 16.43 -49.52
C VAL A 546 -13.76 16.64 -48.64
N VAL A 547 -14.92 16.94 -49.23
CA VAL A 547 -16.18 17.22 -48.51
C VAL A 547 -17.30 16.36 -49.03
#